data_AF-A0A7Y0ANH3-F1
#
_entry.id   AF-A0A7Y0ANH3-F1
#
_cell.length_a   1.000
_cell.length_b   1.000
_cell.length_c   1.000
_cell.angle_alpha   90.00
_cell.angle_beta   90.00
_cell.angle_gamma   90.00
#
_symmetry.space_group_name_H-M   'P 1'
#
loop_
_entity.id
_entity.type
_entity.pdbx_description
1 polymer ?
#
loop_
_entity_poly.entity_id
_entity_poly.type
_entity_poly.pdbx_seq_one_letter_code
_entity_poly.pdbx_strand_id
1 'polypeptide(L)'
;MGTFLSSSLFIKIKTLLKVYESFNKTLAFTLLFSFCPALFFAQATATDIKQISDGLWIHSDDLNASGKYKEALTLNQKLIKHSQKIEYSEGIVRGYCNIAIILSKLGKYQESFSFVRLAEKENKENSDKGMESVIYSTKGFIYSSLDFQNRSLHYLKKALVMSETIDDKHKRGKVRAFTYSHMMYIYENSEKMDSAFYYSKKAFHELNNAYNSSVLAYCYLYYKKDIDSSEYYLQYAGNEIKRKKSSPFERYTLYRFFGELHEQKKDYDSSAYYYHKALQIGKETHLPKLTRDSYWFLCNIAELQNDEKSAAAYLRKYTILSDSLSRSQKKQMDFPIQQYIKDSEEAYSLKEDRLKYLIGLVTIIFTLLLLAFIKRNKNKETLFKNTIEEKDEVIMEREIETRQLKDKVKDGFEEVVYLAKKNNPEFLTRFIEVYPDFYQALLKIYPDINSETLKFCALLKLNFSTKDISEYTFVTPRAVQIRKNRLRKKLNISSEENIYVWISQL
;
A
#
# COMPACT_ATOMS: atom_id res chain seq x y z
N MET A 1 64.65 37.82 -44.37
CA MET A 1 65.12 36.91 -43.32
C MET A 1 63.93 36.50 -42.47
N GLY A 2 63.46 35.27 -42.61
CA GLY A 2 62.36 34.76 -41.79
C GLY A 2 61.48 33.80 -42.58
N THR A 3 61.79 32.50 -42.48
CA THR A 3 60.87 31.36 -42.68
C THR A 3 61.65 30.03 -42.62
N PHE A 4 62.26 29.67 -41.48
CA PHE A 4 62.83 28.31 -41.33
C PHE A 4 62.75 27.71 -39.91
N LEU A 5 61.99 28.31 -38.98
CA LEU A 5 61.91 27.81 -37.59
C LEU A 5 60.57 27.17 -37.19
N SER A 6 59.54 27.15 -38.05
CA SER A 6 58.19 26.66 -37.66
C SER A 6 57.98 25.15 -37.82
N SER A 7 58.71 24.46 -38.70
CA SER A 7 58.46 23.03 -38.97
C SER A 7 59.05 22.09 -37.91
N SER A 8 60.25 22.40 -37.40
CA SER A 8 60.96 21.58 -36.40
C SER A 8 60.24 21.54 -35.04
N LEU A 9 59.70 22.70 -34.60
CA LEU A 9 59.00 22.80 -33.32
C LEU A 9 57.65 22.05 -33.36
N PHE A 10 56.94 22.13 -34.49
CA PHE A 10 55.64 21.48 -34.66
C PHE A 10 55.77 19.94 -34.67
N ILE A 11 56.83 19.41 -35.28
CA ILE A 11 57.13 17.98 -35.26
C ILE A 11 57.43 17.53 -33.83
N LYS A 12 58.30 18.24 -33.09
CA LYS A 12 58.64 17.89 -31.70
C LYS A 12 57.43 17.88 -30.76
N ILE A 13 56.52 18.85 -30.89
CA ILE A 13 55.28 18.90 -30.09
C ILE A 13 54.35 17.73 -30.41
N LYS A 14 54.21 17.38 -31.71
CA LYS A 14 53.38 16.24 -32.14
C LYS A 14 53.95 14.89 -31.67
N THR A 15 55.28 14.77 -31.59
CA THR A 15 55.96 13.60 -31.03
C THR A 15 55.77 13.52 -29.52
N LEU A 16 55.91 14.64 -28.80
CA LEU A 16 55.68 14.70 -27.34
C LEU A 16 54.24 14.33 -26.96
N LEU A 17 53.24 14.83 -27.71
CA LEU A 17 51.83 14.49 -27.49
C LEU A 17 51.55 12.99 -27.71
N LYS A 18 52.14 12.38 -28.75
CA LYS A 18 52.03 10.93 -29.00
C LYS A 18 52.70 10.10 -27.89
N VAL A 19 53.85 10.54 -27.38
CA VAL A 19 54.53 9.86 -26.27
C VAL A 19 53.70 9.99 -24.99
N TYR A 20 53.10 11.15 -24.72
CA TYR A 20 52.22 11.35 -23.57
C TYR A 20 50.94 10.49 -23.63
N GLU A 21 50.26 10.43 -24.78
CA GLU A 21 49.11 9.54 -24.98
C GLU A 21 49.48 8.07 -24.86
N SER A 22 50.62 7.66 -25.42
CA SER A 22 51.14 6.30 -25.29
C SER A 22 51.42 5.97 -23.84
N PHE A 23 52.10 6.86 -23.11
CA PHE A 23 52.47 6.67 -21.71
C PHE A 23 51.23 6.52 -20.82
N ASN A 24 50.21 7.38 -21.00
CA ASN A 24 48.94 7.28 -20.28
C ASN A 24 48.15 6.01 -20.63
N LYS A 25 48.19 5.54 -21.89
CA LYS A 25 47.58 4.25 -22.26
C LYS A 25 48.30 3.08 -21.60
N THR A 26 49.63 3.05 -21.58
CA THR A 26 50.39 2.02 -20.85
C THR A 26 50.18 2.08 -19.35
N LEU A 27 50.12 3.28 -18.75
CA LEU A 27 49.87 3.46 -17.32
C LEU A 27 48.45 3.01 -16.92
N ALA A 28 47.45 3.33 -17.75
CA ALA A 28 46.09 2.85 -17.56
C ALA A 28 46.01 1.32 -17.74
N PHE A 29 46.73 0.74 -18.72
CA PHE A 29 46.79 -0.70 -18.93
C PHE A 29 47.51 -1.42 -17.79
N THR A 30 48.60 -0.88 -17.25
CA THR A 30 49.33 -1.47 -16.12
C THR A 30 48.58 -1.33 -14.81
N LEU A 31 47.82 -0.24 -14.59
CA LEU A 31 46.89 -0.13 -13.47
C LEU A 31 45.71 -1.11 -13.61
N LEU A 32 45.14 -1.28 -14.80
CA LEU A 32 44.10 -2.29 -15.02
C LEU A 32 44.63 -3.71 -14.78
N PHE A 33 45.83 -4.03 -15.27
CA PHE A 33 46.46 -5.34 -15.09
C PHE A 33 47.06 -5.57 -13.70
N SER A 34 47.30 -4.54 -12.89
CA SER A 34 47.73 -4.72 -11.49
C SER A 34 46.54 -4.88 -10.55
N PHE A 35 45.39 -4.27 -10.84
CA PHE A 35 44.16 -4.44 -10.08
C PHE A 35 43.38 -5.71 -10.44
N CYS A 36 43.47 -6.21 -11.68
CA CYS A 36 42.74 -7.42 -12.10
C CYS A 36 43.15 -8.69 -11.32
N PRO A 37 44.46 -9.01 -11.16
CA PRO A 37 44.89 -10.15 -10.37
C PRO A 37 44.47 -10.01 -8.90
N ALA A 38 44.56 -8.82 -8.31
CA ALA A 38 44.14 -8.58 -6.94
C ALA A 38 42.64 -8.83 -6.73
N LEU A 39 41.79 -8.49 -7.72
CA LEU A 39 40.37 -8.79 -7.70
C LEU A 39 40.09 -10.29 -7.87
N PHE A 40 40.81 -10.98 -8.77
CA PHE A 40 40.69 -12.44 -8.92
C PHE A 40 41.18 -13.19 -7.68
N PHE A 41 42.28 -12.76 -7.06
CA PHE A 41 42.77 -13.33 -5.80
C PHE A 41 41.82 -13.03 -4.63
N ALA A 42 41.29 -11.80 -4.52
CA ALA A 42 40.30 -11.46 -3.49
C ALA A 42 39.02 -12.30 -3.64
N GLN A 43 38.52 -12.47 -4.86
CA GLN A 43 37.31 -13.25 -5.14
C GLN A 43 37.54 -14.76 -4.94
N ALA A 44 38.71 -15.28 -5.29
CA ALA A 44 39.11 -16.66 -5.00
C ALA A 44 39.19 -16.91 -3.49
N THR A 45 39.87 -16.02 -2.74
CA THR A 45 39.94 -16.12 -1.27
C THR A 45 38.55 -16.03 -0.62
N ALA A 46 37.68 -15.12 -1.06
CA ALA A 46 36.32 -15.04 -0.54
C ALA A 46 35.51 -16.33 -0.79
N THR A 47 35.70 -16.98 -1.94
CA THR A 47 35.00 -18.22 -2.29
C THR A 47 35.51 -19.41 -1.45
N ASP A 48 36.82 -19.55 -1.30
CA ASP A 48 37.45 -20.59 -0.47
C ASP A 48 37.07 -20.42 1.01
N ILE A 49 37.04 -19.18 1.48
CA ILE A 49 36.70 -18.85 2.88
C ILE A 49 35.20 -19.02 3.13
N LYS A 50 34.32 -18.77 2.16
CA LYS A 50 32.89 -19.12 2.23
C LYS A 50 32.70 -20.63 2.38
N GLN A 51 33.44 -21.44 1.62
CA GLN A 51 33.39 -22.91 1.76
C GLN A 51 33.86 -23.37 3.15
N ILE A 52 34.89 -22.73 3.71
CA ILE A 52 35.34 -22.99 5.08
C ILE A 52 34.23 -22.65 6.09
N SER A 53 33.58 -21.48 5.96
CA SER A 53 32.46 -21.10 6.83
C SER A 53 31.28 -22.06 6.69
N ASP A 54 30.91 -22.48 5.48
CA ASP A 54 29.86 -23.46 5.27
C ASP A 54 30.23 -24.84 5.86
N GLY A 55 31.51 -25.24 5.78
CA GLY A 55 32.03 -26.45 6.41
C GLY A 55 31.99 -26.39 7.95
N LEU A 56 32.39 -25.25 8.54
CA LEU A 56 32.28 -25.01 9.98
C LEU A 56 30.82 -25.06 10.45
N TRP A 57 29.90 -24.50 9.66
CA TRP A 57 28.47 -24.56 9.92
C TRP A 57 27.96 -26.01 9.92
N ILE A 58 28.23 -26.78 8.86
CA ILE A 58 27.81 -28.19 8.76
C ILE A 58 28.37 -29.01 9.92
N HIS A 59 29.65 -28.82 10.26
CA HIS A 59 30.27 -29.55 11.37
C HIS A 59 29.68 -29.13 12.72
N SER A 60 29.29 -27.87 12.88
CA SER A 60 28.63 -27.39 14.09
C SER A 60 27.22 -27.95 14.24
N ASP A 61 26.48 -28.05 13.15
CA ASP A 61 25.19 -28.72 13.11
C ASP A 61 25.34 -30.20 13.49
N ASP A 62 26.36 -30.91 12.98
CA ASP A 62 26.67 -32.29 13.38
C ASP A 62 26.99 -32.41 14.87
N LEU A 63 27.77 -31.47 15.44
CA LEU A 63 28.09 -31.46 16.88
C LEU A 63 26.85 -31.15 17.75
N ASN A 64 26.03 -30.18 17.35
CA ASN A 64 24.77 -29.85 18.01
C ASN A 64 23.80 -31.03 17.97
N ALA A 65 23.68 -31.67 16.80
CA ALA A 65 22.90 -32.88 16.64
C ALA A 65 23.47 -34.01 17.52
N SER A 66 24.80 -34.14 17.59
CA SER A 66 25.58 -35.06 18.44
C SER A 66 25.50 -34.81 19.95
N GLY A 67 24.74 -33.82 20.41
CA GLY A 67 24.66 -33.46 21.83
C GLY A 67 25.96 -32.87 22.40
N LYS A 68 26.97 -32.63 21.55
CA LYS A 68 28.27 -32.05 21.91
C LYS A 68 28.16 -30.52 21.94
N TYR A 69 27.26 -30.01 22.76
CA TYR A 69 26.86 -28.61 22.77
C TYR A 69 28.03 -27.64 23.00
N LYS A 70 28.96 -27.98 23.90
CA LYS A 70 30.12 -27.15 24.18
C LYS A 70 31.01 -26.99 22.94
N GLU A 71 31.29 -28.10 22.25
CA GLU A 71 32.09 -28.11 21.01
C GLU A 71 31.36 -27.34 19.89
N ALA A 72 30.05 -27.55 19.75
CA ALA A 72 29.22 -26.83 18.79
C ALA A 72 29.19 -25.32 19.04
N LEU A 73 29.10 -24.89 20.31
CA LEU A 73 29.17 -23.47 20.68
C LEU A 73 30.53 -22.87 20.31
N THR A 74 31.62 -23.55 20.63
CA THR A 74 32.98 -23.11 20.25
C THR A 74 33.12 -23.02 18.73
N LEU A 75 32.56 -23.96 17.99
CA LEU A 75 32.65 -23.96 16.53
C LEU A 75 31.81 -22.85 15.89
N ASN A 76 30.60 -22.59 16.39
CA ASN A 76 29.80 -21.44 15.94
C ASN A 76 30.49 -20.11 16.24
N GLN A 77 31.18 -19.98 17.39
CA GLN A 77 31.98 -18.78 17.68
C GLN A 77 33.12 -18.60 16.67
N LYS A 78 33.80 -19.70 16.29
CA LYS A 78 34.82 -19.68 15.22
C LYS A 78 34.20 -19.29 13.87
N LEU A 79 33.06 -19.88 13.52
CA LEU A 79 32.30 -19.55 12.30
C LEU A 79 31.97 -18.07 12.22
N ILE A 80 31.42 -17.49 13.30
CA ILE A 80 31.06 -16.07 13.36
C ILE A 80 32.31 -15.21 13.17
N LYS A 81 33.38 -15.49 13.94
CA LYS A 81 34.63 -14.72 13.86
C LYS A 81 35.27 -14.80 12.47
N HIS A 82 35.16 -15.95 11.82
CA HIS A 82 35.66 -16.14 10.46
C HIS A 82 34.81 -15.39 9.43
N SER A 83 33.48 -15.49 9.54
CA SER A 83 32.53 -14.84 8.63
C SER A 83 32.57 -13.31 8.76
N GLN A 84 32.81 -12.77 9.96
CA GLN A 84 33.03 -11.34 10.20
C GLN A 84 34.27 -10.79 9.46
N LYS A 85 35.35 -11.58 9.34
CA LYS A 85 36.57 -11.13 8.63
C LYS A 85 36.36 -10.94 7.13
N ILE A 86 35.35 -11.57 6.56
CA ILE A 86 35.05 -11.55 5.13
C ILE A 86 33.66 -11.01 4.83
N GLU A 87 33.03 -10.34 5.79
CA GLU A 87 31.70 -9.71 5.63
C GLU A 87 30.63 -10.70 5.11
N TYR A 88 30.72 -11.98 5.50
CA TYR A 88 29.80 -13.03 5.08
C TYR A 88 28.59 -13.10 6.02
N SER A 89 27.58 -12.27 5.75
CA SER A 89 26.41 -12.11 6.63
C SER A 89 25.63 -13.43 6.86
N GLU A 90 25.41 -14.25 5.83
CA GLU A 90 24.72 -15.56 5.96
C GLU A 90 25.43 -16.46 6.99
N GLY A 91 26.77 -16.50 6.99
CA GLY A 91 27.55 -17.28 7.96
C GLY A 91 27.44 -16.75 9.39
N ILE A 92 27.40 -15.42 9.56
CA ILE A 92 27.23 -14.75 10.87
C ILE A 92 25.84 -15.06 11.44
N VAL A 93 24.79 -14.84 10.64
CA VAL A 93 23.39 -15.08 11.02
C VAL A 93 23.18 -16.55 11.43
N ARG A 94 23.64 -17.50 10.61
CA ARG A 94 23.56 -18.93 10.91
C ARG A 94 24.27 -19.29 12.22
N GLY A 95 25.47 -18.75 12.43
CA GLY A 95 26.23 -18.97 13.66
C GLY A 95 25.47 -18.49 14.89
N TYR A 96 24.88 -17.29 14.85
CA TYR A 96 24.07 -16.76 15.94
C TYR A 96 22.79 -17.57 16.17
N CYS A 97 22.05 -17.94 15.13
CA CYS A 97 20.85 -18.78 15.24
C CYS A 97 21.17 -20.16 15.84
N ASN A 98 22.27 -20.79 15.43
CA ASN A 98 22.71 -22.08 15.96
C ASN A 98 23.06 -21.99 17.44
N ILE A 99 23.79 -20.96 17.86
CA ILE A 99 24.06 -20.70 19.28
C ILE A 99 22.75 -20.52 20.05
N ALA A 100 21.81 -19.74 19.50
CA ALA A 100 20.52 -19.53 20.12
C ALA A 100 19.75 -20.85 20.32
N ILE A 101 19.73 -21.73 19.31
CA ILE A 101 19.08 -23.05 19.41
C ILE A 101 19.73 -23.90 20.51
N ILE A 102 21.07 -23.96 20.55
CA ILE A 102 21.79 -24.74 21.57
C ILE A 102 21.49 -24.21 22.97
N LEU A 103 21.54 -22.90 23.16
CA LEU A 103 21.22 -22.27 24.45
C LEU A 103 19.78 -22.55 24.88
N SER A 104 18.82 -22.49 23.96
CA SER A 104 17.42 -22.84 24.24
C SER A 104 17.26 -24.31 24.66
N LYS A 105 17.98 -25.25 24.02
CA LYS A 105 17.99 -26.67 24.44
C LYS A 105 18.58 -26.87 25.84
N LEU A 106 19.59 -26.07 26.21
CA LEU A 106 20.18 -26.03 27.54
C LEU A 106 19.30 -25.26 28.54
N GLY A 107 18.15 -24.77 28.10
CA GLY A 107 17.20 -24.02 28.90
C GLY A 107 17.68 -22.60 29.22
N LYS A 108 18.68 -22.05 28.51
CA LYS A 108 19.23 -20.67 28.67
C LYS A 108 18.55 -19.70 27.69
N TYR A 109 17.27 -19.43 27.90
CA TYR A 109 16.41 -18.67 26.98
C TYR A 109 16.80 -17.20 26.86
N GLN A 110 17.20 -16.53 27.94
CA GLN A 110 17.64 -15.12 27.88
C GLN A 110 18.89 -14.93 27.00
N GLU A 111 19.88 -15.80 27.18
CA GLU A 111 21.08 -15.81 26.33
C GLU A 111 20.68 -16.15 24.88
N SER A 112 19.80 -17.14 24.69
CA SER A 112 19.30 -17.54 23.37
C SER A 112 18.67 -16.38 22.59
N PHE A 113 17.73 -15.64 23.19
CA PHE A 113 17.14 -14.47 22.55
C PHE A 113 18.15 -13.35 22.29
N SER A 114 19.18 -13.21 23.12
CA SER A 114 20.23 -12.21 22.89
C SER A 114 21.00 -12.52 21.60
N PHE A 115 21.27 -13.79 21.31
CA PHE A 115 21.86 -14.20 20.04
C PHE A 115 20.90 -14.07 18.85
N VAL A 116 19.60 -14.31 19.03
CA VAL A 116 18.59 -14.01 17.99
C VAL A 116 18.61 -12.53 17.62
N ARG A 117 18.71 -11.62 18.60
CA ARG A 117 18.78 -10.18 18.34
C ARG A 117 20.04 -9.78 17.56
N LEU A 118 21.17 -10.45 17.82
CA LEU A 118 22.39 -10.25 17.04
C LEU A 118 22.20 -10.70 15.59
N ALA A 119 21.53 -11.83 15.37
CA ALA A 119 21.17 -12.30 14.03
C ALA A 119 20.21 -11.34 13.31
N GLU A 120 19.19 -10.81 14.00
CA GLU A 120 18.27 -9.81 13.45
C GLU A 120 18.98 -8.51 13.07
N LYS A 121 19.92 -8.04 13.90
CA LYS A 121 20.70 -6.84 13.62
C LYS A 121 21.56 -7.01 12.38
N GLU A 122 22.32 -8.10 12.31
CA GLU A 122 23.17 -8.45 11.17
C GLU A 122 22.35 -8.55 9.87
N ASN A 123 21.18 -9.20 9.93
CA ASN A 123 20.35 -9.38 8.75
C ASN A 123 19.61 -8.10 8.33
N LYS A 124 19.36 -7.15 9.24
CA LYS A 124 18.72 -5.87 8.92
C LYS A 124 19.56 -5.05 7.95
N GLU A 125 20.88 -5.14 8.05
CA GLU A 125 21.81 -4.42 7.18
C GLU A 125 21.82 -5.01 5.75
N ASN A 126 21.55 -6.31 5.62
CA ASN A 126 21.63 -7.05 4.35
C ASN A 126 20.25 -7.30 3.70
N SER A 127 19.16 -7.21 4.46
CA SER A 127 17.78 -7.43 4.01
C SER A 127 17.55 -8.79 3.30
N ASP A 128 18.29 -9.83 3.70
CA ASP A 128 18.16 -11.18 3.14
C ASP A 128 16.94 -11.91 3.73
N LYS A 129 15.90 -12.07 2.91
CA LYS A 129 14.65 -12.76 3.29
C LYS A 129 14.84 -14.25 3.55
N GLY A 130 15.79 -14.92 2.87
CA GLY A 130 16.12 -16.31 3.12
C GLY A 130 16.67 -16.48 4.54
N MET A 131 17.50 -15.54 4.99
CA MET A 131 17.99 -15.49 6.36
C MET A 131 16.93 -15.05 7.37
N GLU A 132 15.99 -14.17 7.00
CA GLU A 132 14.80 -13.89 7.85
C GLU A 132 14.01 -15.17 8.14
N SER A 133 13.89 -16.08 7.16
CA SER A 133 13.26 -17.39 7.38
C SER A 133 13.96 -18.20 8.48
N VAL A 134 15.30 -18.23 8.48
CA VAL A 134 16.10 -18.95 9.49
C VAL A 134 15.92 -18.32 10.87
N ILE A 135 15.98 -17.00 10.97
CA ILE A 135 15.77 -16.24 12.21
C ILE A 135 14.36 -16.49 12.76
N TYR A 136 13.32 -16.37 11.94
CA TYR A 136 11.94 -16.60 12.37
C TYR A 136 11.68 -18.04 12.78
N SER A 137 12.25 -19.04 12.09
CA SER A 137 12.14 -20.44 12.51
C SER A 137 12.78 -20.67 13.88
N THR A 138 13.92 -20.01 14.14
CA THR A 138 14.61 -20.04 15.44
C THR A 138 13.78 -19.39 16.54
N LYS A 139 13.17 -18.23 16.29
CA LYS A 139 12.22 -17.60 17.24
C LYS A 139 11.03 -18.51 17.53
N GLY A 140 10.46 -19.11 16.48
CA GLY A 140 9.39 -20.10 16.59
C GLY A 140 9.76 -21.25 17.54
N PHE A 141 10.93 -21.85 17.34
CA PHE A 141 11.46 -22.90 18.21
C PHE A 141 11.60 -22.47 19.68
N ILE A 142 12.18 -21.28 19.94
CA ILE A 142 12.39 -20.79 21.31
C ILE A 142 11.04 -20.52 22.00
N TYR A 143 10.09 -19.85 21.34
CA TYR A 143 8.77 -19.63 21.91
C TYR A 143 8.00 -20.94 22.14
N SER A 144 8.16 -21.94 21.27
CA SER A 144 7.57 -23.27 21.48
C SER A 144 8.17 -23.97 22.69
N SER A 145 9.49 -23.85 22.90
CA SER A 145 10.19 -24.43 24.06
C SER A 145 9.74 -23.82 25.40
N LEU A 146 9.23 -22.60 25.35
CA LEU A 146 8.69 -21.85 26.48
C LEU A 146 7.15 -21.93 26.60
N ASP A 147 6.49 -22.73 25.76
CA ASP A 147 5.03 -22.91 25.70
C ASP A 147 4.22 -21.66 25.29
N PHE A 148 4.86 -20.68 24.62
CA PHE A 148 4.17 -19.54 23.99
C PHE A 148 3.64 -19.93 22.60
N GLN A 149 2.68 -20.84 22.55
CA GLN A 149 2.20 -21.51 21.33
C GLN A 149 1.76 -20.53 20.23
N ASN A 150 0.92 -19.54 20.55
CA ASN A 150 0.43 -18.55 19.58
C ASN A 150 1.57 -17.75 18.93
N ARG A 151 2.56 -17.35 19.74
CA ARG A 151 3.69 -16.57 19.25
C ARG A 151 4.69 -17.41 18.48
N SER A 152 4.87 -18.65 18.90
CA SER A 152 5.63 -19.62 18.12
C SER A 152 5.01 -19.80 16.73
N LEU A 153 3.70 -20.08 16.64
CA LEU A 153 2.99 -20.22 15.37
C LEU A 153 3.07 -18.96 14.50
N HIS A 154 3.00 -17.77 15.10
CA HIS A 154 3.19 -16.51 14.38
C HIS A 154 4.54 -16.44 13.67
N TYR A 155 5.63 -16.73 14.39
CA TYR A 155 6.98 -16.72 13.81
C TYR A 155 7.23 -17.88 12.84
N LEU A 156 6.72 -19.08 13.13
CA LEU A 156 6.84 -20.23 12.22
C LEU A 156 6.11 -19.96 10.89
N LYS A 157 4.94 -19.32 10.91
CA LYS A 157 4.23 -18.90 9.68
C LYS A 157 5.03 -17.88 8.87
N LYS A 158 5.63 -16.88 9.53
CA LYS A 158 6.53 -15.93 8.87
C LYS A 158 7.74 -16.63 8.26
N ALA A 159 8.33 -17.60 8.96
CA ALA A 159 9.44 -18.39 8.43
C ALA A 159 9.05 -19.10 7.13
N LEU A 160 7.88 -19.76 7.08
CA LEU A 160 7.43 -20.41 5.84
C LEU A 160 7.30 -19.45 4.66
N VAL A 161 6.70 -18.27 4.88
CA VAL A 161 6.55 -17.25 3.82
C VAL A 161 7.91 -16.83 3.29
N MET A 162 8.86 -16.54 4.19
CA MET A 162 10.20 -16.09 3.81
C MET A 162 11.04 -17.21 3.17
N SER A 163 10.79 -18.47 3.53
CA SER A 163 11.51 -19.62 2.98
C SER A 163 11.37 -19.77 1.47
N GLU A 164 10.32 -19.21 0.84
CA GLU A 164 10.15 -19.22 -0.62
C GLU A 164 11.29 -18.50 -1.35
N THR A 165 12.00 -17.60 -0.66
CA THR A 165 13.13 -16.84 -1.21
C THR A 165 14.46 -17.60 -1.17
N ILE A 166 14.50 -18.79 -0.56
CA ILE A 166 15.70 -19.63 -0.49
C ILE A 166 15.81 -20.44 -1.79
N ASP A 167 16.69 -20.03 -2.71
CA ASP A 167 16.83 -20.68 -4.02
C ASP A 167 17.22 -22.15 -3.90
N ASP A 168 18.22 -22.46 -3.07
CA ASP A 168 18.67 -23.83 -2.84
C ASP A 168 17.54 -24.68 -2.22
N LYS A 169 17.01 -25.60 -3.03
CA LYS A 169 15.89 -26.47 -2.65
C LYS A 169 16.20 -27.31 -1.41
N HIS A 170 17.45 -27.74 -1.22
CA HIS A 170 17.83 -28.54 -0.07
C HIS A 170 17.88 -27.69 1.22
N LYS A 171 18.50 -26.50 1.17
CA LYS A 171 18.49 -25.53 2.27
C LYS A 171 17.06 -25.13 2.64
N ARG A 172 16.23 -24.86 1.64
CA ARG A 172 14.80 -24.56 1.81
C ARG A 172 14.05 -25.70 2.50
N GLY A 173 14.22 -26.92 2.01
CA GLY A 173 13.62 -28.12 2.59
C GLY A 173 14.01 -28.34 4.05
N LYS A 174 15.28 -28.11 4.41
CA LYS A 174 15.74 -28.17 5.81
C LYS A 174 15.00 -27.18 6.71
N VAL A 175 14.90 -25.91 6.30
CA VAL A 175 14.23 -24.87 7.10
C VAL A 175 12.73 -25.15 7.21
N ARG A 176 12.09 -25.58 6.12
CA ARG A 176 10.67 -25.95 6.12
C ARG A 176 10.38 -27.18 6.97
N ALA A 177 11.19 -28.23 6.85
CA ALA A 177 11.04 -29.43 7.65
C ALA A 177 11.13 -29.13 9.15
N PHE A 178 12.13 -28.34 9.56
CA PHE A 178 12.28 -27.86 10.93
C PHE A 178 11.07 -27.03 11.39
N THR A 179 10.58 -26.14 10.52
CA THR A 179 9.42 -25.29 10.82
C THR A 179 8.15 -26.13 10.99
N TYR A 180 7.90 -27.07 10.08
CA TYR A 180 6.74 -27.97 10.13
C TYR A 180 6.80 -28.92 11.32
N SER A 181 7.97 -29.44 11.70
CA SER A 181 8.07 -30.28 12.90
C SER A 181 7.71 -29.54 14.19
N HIS A 182 8.04 -28.25 14.28
CA HIS A 182 7.62 -27.43 15.42
C HIS A 182 6.15 -27.04 15.38
N MET A 183 5.58 -26.80 14.20
CA MET A 183 4.13 -26.62 14.08
C MET A 183 3.39 -27.90 14.51
N MET A 184 3.86 -29.07 14.06
CA MET A 184 3.33 -30.37 14.49
C MET A 184 3.32 -30.51 16.01
N TYR A 185 4.44 -30.23 16.67
CA TYR A 185 4.54 -30.32 18.13
C TYR A 185 3.55 -29.38 18.85
N ILE A 186 3.36 -28.15 18.35
CA ILE A 186 2.39 -27.22 18.94
C ILE A 186 0.96 -27.74 18.80
N TYR A 187 0.60 -28.28 17.63
CA TYR A 187 -0.73 -28.83 17.40
C TYR A 187 -0.96 -30.11 18.20
N GLU A 188 0.05 -30.95 18.39
CA GLU A 188 -0.01 -32.13 19.26
C GLU A 188 -0.26 -31.74 20.72
N ASN A 189 0.50 -30.79 21.27
CA ASN A 189 0.26 -30.23 22.61
C ASN A 189 -1.12 -29.55 22.75
N SER A 190 -1.71 -29.08 21.65
CA SER A 190 -3.06 -28.50 21.61
C SER A 190 -4.16 -29.55 21.38
N GLU A 191 -3.83 -30.84 21.40
CA GLU A 191 -4.72 -31.98 21.13
C GLU A 191 -5.36 -31.96 19.72
N LYS A 192 -4.77 -31.20 18.78
CA LYS A 192 -5.21 -31.08 17.38
C LYS A 192 -4.43 -32.04 16.48
N MET A 193 -4.72 -33.33 16.66
CA MET A 193 -3.93 -34.40 16.07
C MET A 193 -4.05 -34.50 14.53
N ASP A 194 -5.16 -34.02 13.96
CA ASP A 194 -5.34 -33.88 12.51
C ASP A 194 -4.31 -32.92 11.89
N SER A 195 -4.12 -31.77 12.53
CA SER A 195 -3.15 -30.74 12.16
C SER A 195 -1.72 -31.23 12.42
N ALA A 196 -1.48 -31.90 13.55
CA ALA A 196 -0.19 -32.51 13.85
C ALA A 196 0.22 -33.51 12.75
N PHE A 197 -0.70 -34.42 12.36
CA PHE A 197 -0.48 -35.35 11.27
C PHE A 197 -0.24 -34.67 9.92
N TYR A 198 -0.99 -33.60 9.61
CA TYR A 198 -0.76 -32.82 8.40
C TYR A 198 0.65 -32.24 8.33
N TYR A 199 1.12 -31.62 9.42
CA TYR A 199 2.45 -31.02 9.47
C TYR A 199 3.57 -32.05 9.57
N SER A 200 3.37 -33.21 10.19
CA SER A 200 4.37 -34.30 10.17
C SER A 200 4.58 -34.83 8.76
N LYS A 201 3.51 -35.02 7.97
CA LYS A 201 3.62 -35.40 6.55
C LYS A 201 4.38 -34.35 5.74
N LYS A 202 4.09 -33.06 5.96
CA LYS A 202 4.83 -31.96 5.30
C LYS A 202 6.31 -31.95 5.67
N ALA A 203 6.64 -32.13 6.96
CA ALA A 203 8.02 -32.18 7.41
C ALA A 203 8.79 -33.35 6.77
N PHE A 204 8.18 -34.54 6.72
CA PHE A 204 8.76 -35.71 6.07
C PHE A 204 8.93 -35.52 4.56
N HIS A 205 7.97 -34.89 3.89
CA HIS A 205 8.06 -34.60 2.46
C HIS A 205 9.21 -33.65 2.12
N GLU A 206 9.41 -32.60 2.93
CA GLU A 206 10.50 -31.64 2.74
C GLU A 206 11.87 -32.25 3.08
N LEU A 207 11.93 -33.14 4.08
CA LEU A 207 13.17 -33.81 4.49
C LEU A 207 12.88 -35.19 5.10
N ASN A 208 13.21 -36.24 4.35
CA ASN A 208 13.00 -37.64 4.71
C ASN A 208 14.16 -38.23 5.56
N ASN A 209 14.41 -37.62 6.72
CA ASN A 209 15.40 -38.10 7.69
C ASN A 209 14.77 -38.95 8.79
N ALA A 210 15.62 -39.56 9.63
CA ALA A 210 15.19 -40.44 10.72
C ALA A 210 14.22 -39.74 11.69
N TYR A 211 14.50 -38.47 12.05
CA TYR A 211 13.64 -37.71 12.94
C TYR A 211 12.22 -37.53 12.39
N ASN A 212 12.08 -37.04 11.16
CA ASN A 212 10.78 -36.76 10.56
C ASN A 212 9.99 -38.05 10.27
N SER A 213 10.65 -39.14 9.88
CA SER A 213 9.98 -40.43 9.76
C SER A 213 9.50 -40.97 11.10
N SER A 214 10.31 -40.83 12.16
CA SER A 214 9.94 -41.23 13.52
C SER A 214 8.74 -40.44 14.04
N VAL A 215 8.72 -39.11 13.84
CA VAL A 215 7.58 -38.25 14.18
C VAL A 215 6.33 -38.60 13.37
N LEU A 216 6.47 -38.89 12.08
CA LEU A 216 5.35 -39.31 11.26
C LEU A 216 4.76 -40.64 11.73
N ALA A 217 5.61 -41.59 12.14
CA ALA A 217 5.18 -42.86 12.72
C ALA A 217 4.34 -42.67 13.98
N TYR A 218 4.76 -41.78 14.89
CA TYR A 218 3.99 -41.40 16.07
C TYR A 218 2.58 -40.93 15.71
N CYS A 219 2.45 -40.06 14.71
CA CYS A 219 1.13 -39.61 14.28
C CYS A 219 0.30 -40.75 13.68
N TYR A 220 0.88 -41.69 12.92
CA TYR A 220 0.15 -42.88 12.47
C TYR A 220 -0.34 -43.74 13.64
N LEU A 221 0.50 -43.92 14.66
CA LEU A 221 0.18 -44.71 15.84
C LEU A 221 -0.99 -44.11 16.64
N TYR A 222 -0.93 -42.83 16.99
CA TYR A 222 -1.91 -42.23 17.90
C TYR A 222 -3.12 -41.60 17.21
N TYR A 223 -2.95 -41.03 16.01
CA TYR A 223 -4.06 -40.41 15.27
C TYR A 223 -4.82 -41.41 14.41
N LYS A 224 -4.08 -42.11 13.54
CA LYS A 224 -4.67 -43.05 12.58
C LYS A 224 -4.92 -44.42 13.19
N LYS A 225 -4.32 -44.71 14.35
CA LYS A 225 -4.35 -46.03 14.99
C LYS A 225 -3.87 -47.12 14.03
N ASP A 226 -2.90 -46.77 13.19
CA ASP A 226 -2.34 -47.61 12.15
C ASP A 226 -0.94 -48.06 12.59
N ILE A 227 -0.91 -49.25 13.20
CA ILE A 227 0.30 -49.87 13.74
C ILE A 227 1.27 -50.23 12.61
N ASP A 228 0.78 -50.72 11.48
CA ASP A 228 1.61 -51.17 10.36
C ASP A 228 2.35 -49.99 9.71
N SER A 229 1.63 -48.89 9.47
CA SER A 229 2.27 -47.65 8.98
C SER A 229 3.28 -47.11 9.98
N SER A 230 2.94 -47.09 11.28
CA SER A 230 3.87 -46.63 12.32
C SER A 230 5.15 -47.46 12.31
N GLU A 231 5.03 -48.79 12.32
CA GLU A 231 6.16 -49.71 12.27
C GLU A 231 7.01 -49.52 11.01
N TYR A 232 6.39 -49.39 9.84
CA TYR A 232 7.08 -49.11 8.58
C TYR A 232 7.95 -47.85 8.67
N TYR A 233 7.40 -46.74 9.16
CA TYR A 233 8.16 -45.48 9.23
C TYR A 233 9.24 -45.50 10.32
N LEU A 234 9.07 -46.26 11.40
CA LEU A 234 10.13 -46.48 12.40
C LEU A 234 11.26 -47.37 11.84
N GLN A 235 10.92 -48.41 11.07
CA GLN A 235 11.93 -49.23 10.38
C GLN A 235 12.69 -48.39 9.33
N TYR A 236 11.99 -47.56 8.56
CA TYR A 236 12.62 -46.59 7.65
C TYR A 236 13.61 -45.68 8.39
N ALA A 237 13.19 -45.11 9.53
CA ALA A 237 14.05 -44.27 10.36
C ALA A 237 15.29 -45.02 10.84
N GLY A 238 15.13 -46.27 11.30
CA GLY A 238 16.23 -47.14 11.72
C GLY A 238 17.22 -47.44 10.58
N ASN A 239 16.73 -47.61 9.35
CA ASN A 239 17.58 -47.81 8.18
C ASN A 239 18.35 -46.53 7.80
N GLU A 240 17.73 -45.35 7.87
CA GLU A 240 18.43 -44.08 7.64
C GLU A 240 19.54 -43.84 8.67
N ILE A 241 19.33 -44.22 9.93
CA ILE A 241 20.33 -44.16 11.01
C ILE A 241 21.53 -45.09 10.77
N LYS A 242 21.34 -46.21 10.05
CA LYS A 242 22.44 -47.11 9.68
C LYS A 242 23.24 -46.58 8.48
N ARG A 243 22.54 -45.97 7.52
CA ARG A 243 23.15 -45.47 6.26
C ARG A 243 23.99 -44.21 6.47
N LYS A 244 23.59 -43.37 7.41
CA LYS A 244 24.22 -42.07 7.67
C LYS A 244 24.54 -41.97 9.15
N LYS A 245 25.59 -41.21 9.48
CA LYS A 245 25.86 -40.86 10.87
C LYS A 245 24.62 -40.17 11.44
N SER A 246 24.02 -40.78 12.46
CA SER A 246 22.80 -40.28 13.11
C SER A 246 23.13 -39.40 14.30
N SER A 247 22.24 -38.46 14.57
CA SER A 247 22.28 -37.70 15.81
C SER A 247 21.73 -38.53 16.98
N PRO A 248 22.30 -38.42 18.20
CA PRO A 248 21.67 -38.84 19.44
C PRO A 248 20.20 -38.42 19.53
N PHE A 249 19.83 -37.23 19.06
CA PHE A 249 18.44 -36.79 19.09
C PHE A 249 17.53 -37.61 18.15
N GLU A 250 17.98 -37.93 16.94
CA GLU A 250 17.28 -38.86 16.03
C GLU A 250 17.18 -40.26 16.64
N ARG A 251 18.28 -40.79 17.19
CA ARG A 251 18.28 -42.11 17.86
C ARG A 251 17.35 -42.13 19.06
N TYR A 252 17.36 -41.08 19.88
CA TYR A 252 16.47 -40.93 21.02
C TYR A 252 15.01 -40.95 20.57
N THR A 253 14.67 -40.15 19.56
CA THR A 253 13.31 -40.04 19.03
C THR A 253 12.85 -41.37 18.45
N LEU A 254 13.71 -42.06 17.71
CA LEU A 254 13.46 -43.38 17.19
C LEU A 254 13.17 -44.40 18.31
N TYR A 255 14.06 -44.49 19.30
CA TYR A 255 13.89 -45.44 20.39
C TYR A 255 12.68 -45.12 21.25
N ARG A 256 12.41 -43.84 21.53
CA ARG A 256 11.17 -43.43 22.21
C ARG A 256 9.94 -43.98 21.48
N PHE A 257 9.84 -43.75 20.18
CA PHE A 257 8.65 -44.19 19.43
C PHE A 257 8.59 -45.68 19.15
N PHE A 258 9.72 -46.40 19.08
CA PHE A 258 9.67 -47.86 19.16
C PHE A 258 9.14 -48.32 20.53
N GLY A 259 9.54 -47.65 21.62
CA GLY A 259 8.99 -47.91 22.95
C GLY A 259 7.47 -47.76 22.97
N GLU A 260 6.96 -46.64 22.44
CA GLU A 260 5.52 -46.36 22.33
C GLU A 260 4.79 -47.35 21.41
N LEU A 261 5.39 -47.75 20.28
CA LEU A 261 4.83 -48.77 19.38
C LEU A 261 4.67 -50.12 20.11
N HIS A 262 5.71 -50.57 20.80
CA HIS A 262 5.67 -51.84 21.54
C HIS A 262 4.71 -51.78 22.74
N GLU A 263 4.61 -50.62 23.40
CA GLU A 263 3.59 -50.37 24.44
C GLU A 263 2.17 -50.57 23.89
N GLN A 264 1.86 -49.99 22.72
CA GLN A 264 0.55 -50.18 22.07
C GLN A 264 0.30 -51.64 21.66
N LYS A 265 1.36 -52.38 21.29
CA LYS A 265 1.32 -53.82 21.04
C LYS A 265 1.23 -54.67 22.32
N LYS A 266 1.28 -54.05 23.51
CA LYS A 266 1.35 -54.70 24.82
C LYS A 266 2.60 -55.58 25.03
N ASP A 267 3.64 -55.32 24.26
CA ASP A 267 4.96 -55.93 24.40
C ASP A 267 5.81 -55.05 25.32
N TYR A 268 5.53 -55.15 26.62
CA TYR A 268 6.09 -54.25 27.63
C TYR A 268 7.60 -54.45 27.81
N ASP A 269 8.13 -55.65 27.59
CA ASP A 269 9.57 -55.93 27.69
C ASP A 269 10.36 -55.23 26.58
N SER A 270 9.88 -55.34 25.32
CA SER A 270 10.49 -54.58 24.22
C SER A 270 10.32 -53.07 24.41
N SER A 271 9.16 -52.64 24.92
CA SER A 271 8.92 -51.23 25.22
C SER A 271 9.94 -50.69 26.24
N ALA A 272 10.11 -51.37 27.38
CA ALA A 272 11.10 -51.04 28.40
C ALA A 272 12.52 -51.00 27.82
N TYR A 273 12.89 -51.99 26.98
CA TYR A 273 14.19 -52.04 26.32
C TYR A 273 14.48 -50.77 25.50
N TYR A 274 13.52 -50.35 24.68
CA TYR A 274 13.69 -49.15 23.86
C TYR A 274 13.69 -47.85 24.70
N TYR A 275 12.86 -47.75 25.73
CA TYR A 275 12.90 -46.61 26.65
C TYR A 275 14.21 -46.55 27.45
N HIS A 276 14.83 -47.68 27.79
CA HIS A 276 16.16 -47.71 28.38
C HIS A 276 17.25 -47.20 27.42
N LYS A 277 17.18 -47.56 26.14
CA LYS A 277 18.08 -46.97 25.13
C LYS A 277 17.88 -45.46 25.00
N ALA A 278 16.64 -44.98 25.02
CA ALA A 278 16.34 -43.55 25.03
C ALA A 278 16.93 -42.87 26.28
N LEU A 279 16.77 -43.48 27.46
CA LEU A 279 17.33 -42.97 28.72
C LEU A 279 18.86 -42.86 28.67
N GLN A 280 19.53 -43.87 28.12
CA GLN A 280 20.98 -43.87 27.98
C GLN A 280 21.45 -42.65 27.16
N ILE A 281 20.78 -42.38 26.04
CA ILE A 281 21.08 -41.21 25.22
C ILE A 281 20.84 -39.90 26.00
N GLY A 282 19.73 -39.81 26.73
CA GLY A 282 19.44 -38.63 27.56
C GLY A 282 20.56 -38.32 28.56
N LYS A 283 21.12 -39.36 29.18
CA LYS A 283 22.24 -39.26 30.12
C LYS A 283 23.56 -38.87 29.44
N GLU A 284 23.90 -39.52 28.33
CA GLU A 284 25.14 -39.26 27.56
C GLU A 284 25.18 -37.85 26.96
N THR A 285 24.02 -37.32 26.56
CA THR A 285 23.91 -35.98 25.98
C THR A 285 23.79 -34.87 27.03
N HIS A 286 23.69 -35.23 28.31
CA HIS A 286 23.44 -34.30 29.42
C HIS A 286 22.22 -33.39 29.18
N LEU A 287 21.17 -33.93 28.56
CA LEU A 287 19.91 -33.21 28.32
C LEU A 287 18.88 -33.57 29.39
N PRO A 288 18.60 -32.67 30.35
CA PRO A 288 17.71 -33.01 31.46
C PRO A 288 16.29 -33.30 31.00
N LYS A 289 15.82 -32.65 29.92
CA LYS A 289 14.48 -32.86 29.34
C LYS A 289 14.30 -34.31 28.86
N LEU A 290 15.23 -34.80 28.02
CA LEU A 290 15.18 -36.16 27.49
C LEU A 290 15.31 -37.21 28.60
N THR A 291 16.17 -36.96 29.58
CA THR A 291 16.37 -37.85 30.72
C THR A 291 15.11 -37.95 31.58
N ARG A 292 14.48 -36.80 31.87
CA ARG A 292 13.20 -36.72 32.58
C ARG A 292 12.13 -37.51 31.83
N ASP A 293 11.95 -37.25 30.53
CA ASP A 293 10.90 -37.87 29.71
C ASP A 293 11.09 -39.39 29.66
N SER A 294 12.32 -39.89 29.53
CA SER A 294 12.60 -41.32 29.60
C SER A 294 12.26 -41.96 30.95
N TYR A 295 12.44 -41.25 32.08
CA TYR A 295 11.98 -41.77 33.38
C TYR A 295 10.47 -41.82 33.47
N TRP A 296 9.75 -40.88 32.86
CA TRP A 296 8.29 -40.94 32.78
C TRP A 296 7.82 -42.17 32.01
N PHE A 297 8.38 -42.42 30.82
CA PHE A 297 8.02 -43.60 30.03
C PHE A 297 8.34 -44.92 30.75
N LEU A 298 9.50 -45.02 31.39
CA LEU A 298 9.86 -46.21 32.18
C LEU A 298 8.98 -46.38 33.43
N CYS A 299 8.50 -45.29 34.03
CA CYS A 299 7.52 -45.36 35.11
C CYS A 299 6.22 -46.00 34.63
N ASN A 300 5.67 -45.50 33.51
CA ASN A 300 4.41 -46.01 32.95
C ASN A 300 4.52 -47.49 32.56
N ILE A 301 5.65 -47.90 31.96
CA ILE A 301 5.86 -49.32 31.64
C ILE A 301 6.00 -50.19 32.90
N ALA A 302 6.72 -49.72 33.91
CA ALA A 302 6.83 -50.44 35.18
C ALA A 302 5.46 -50.61 35.85
N GLU A 303 4.59 -49.59 35.79
CA GLU A 303 3.20 -49.68 36.27
C GLU A 303 2.39 -50.72 35.47
N LEU A 304 2.49 -50.70 34.13
CA LEU A 304 1.83 -51.70 33.26
C LEU A 304 2.33 -53.13 33.48
N GLN A 305 3.58 -53.29 33.94
CA GLN A 305 4.17 -54.56 34.35
C GLN A 305 3.87 -54.94 35.81
N ASN A 306 3.18 -54.09 36.56
CA ASN A 306 2.94 -54.23 38.01
C ASN A 306 4.23 -54.27 38.85
N ASP A 307 5.33 -53.66 38.40
CA ASP A 307 6.56 -53.44 39.18
C ASP A 307 6.49 -52.10 39.92
N GLU A 308 5.74 -52.07 41.02
CA GLU A 308 5.54 -50.88 41.85
C GLU A 308 6.86 -50.28 42.36
N LYS A 309 7.87 -51.12 42.61
CA LYS A 309 9.17 -50.68 43.14
C LYS A 309 9.93 -49.89 42.09
N SER A 310 10.00 -50.39 40.86
CA SER A 310 10.66 -49.68 39.76
C SER A 310 9.87 -48.44 39.36
N ALA A 311 8.53 -48.52 39.31
CA ALA A 311 7.65 -47.39 39.05
C ALA A 311 7.92 -46.23 40.02
N ALA A 312 7.87 -46.49 41.34
CA ALA A 312 8.15 -45.48 42.36
C ALA A 312 9.57 -44.89 42.24
N ALA A 313 10.57 -45.71 41.92
CA ALA A 313 11.94 -45.26 41.72
C ALA A 313 12.09 -44.34 40.50
N TYR A 314 11.43 -44.66 39.38
CA TYR A 314 11.42 -43.83 38.18
C TYR A 314 10.62 -42.55 38.39
N LEU A 315 9.45 -42.62 39.02
CA LEU A 315 8.64 -41.47 39.38
C LEU A 315 9.44 -40.47 40.22
N ARG A 316 10.15 -40.94 41.25
CA ARG A 316 11.01 -40.06 42.07
C ARG A 316 12.08 -39.33 41.23
N LYS A 317 12.73 -40.04 40.31
CA LYS A 317 13.76 -39.45 39.42
C LYS A 317 13.14 -38.45 38.45
N TYR A 318 11.96 -38.76 37.91
CA TYR A 318 11.17 -37.86 37.07
C TYR A 318 10.83 -36.57 37.83
N THR A 319 10.26 -36.67 39.03
CA THR A 319 9.82 -35.51 39.82
C THR A 319 10.98 -34.57 40.16
N ILE A 320 12.13 -35.10 40.60
CA ILE A 320 13.32 -34.28 40.91
C ILE A 320 13.77 -33.48 39.69
N LEU A 321 13.84 -34.13 38.52
CA LEU A 321 14.23 -33.46 37.29
C LEU A 321 13.16 -32.47 36.79
N SER A 322 11.88 -32.83 36.91
CA SER A 322 10.75 -31.98 36.52
C SER A 322 10.69 -30.70 37.34
N ASP A 323 10.86 -30.79 38.67
CA ASP A 323 10.92 -29.65 39.57
C ASP A 323 12.10 -28.73 39.25
N SER A 324 13.28 -29.31 39.04
CA SER A 324 14.49 -28.56 38.68
C SER A 324 14.32 -27.79 37.36
N LEU A 325 13.79 -28.47 36.33
CA LEU A 325 13.49 -27.85 35.04
C LEU A 325 12.45 -26.74 35.15
N SER A 326 11.37 -26.98 35.89
CA SER A 326 10.29 -26.00 36.09
C SER A 326 10.78 -24.74 36.80
N ARG A 327 11.62 -24.88 37.84
CA ARG A 327 12.24 -23.74 38.53
C ARG A 327 13.17 -22.95 37.59
N SER A 328 13.99 -23.65 36.79
CA SER A 328 14.88 -23.02 35.82
C SER A 328 14.11 -22.25 34.74
N GLN A 329 13.04 -22.83 34.20
CA GLN A 329 12.18 -22.20 33.20
C GLN A 329 11.47 -20.97 33.77
N LYS A 330 10.89 -21.07 34.97
CA LYS A 330 10.20 -19.95 35.63
C LYS A 330 11.12 -18.74 35.82
N LYS A 331 12.38 -18.95 36.20
CA LYS A 331 13.39 -17.89 36.35
C LYS A 331 13.69 -17.16 35.04
N GLN A 332 13.42 -17.78 33.90
CA GLN A 332 13.77 -17.26 32.58
C GLN A 332 12.56 -16.75 31.80
N MET A 333 11.37 -16.80 32.39
CA MET A 333 10.12 -16.38 31.77
C MET A 333 10.01 -14.86 31.60
N ASP A 334 10.66 -14.08 32.47
CA ASP A 334 10.56 -12.62 32.45
C ASP A 334 11.09 -12.03 31.14
N PHE A 335 12.20 -12.56 30.63
CA PHE A 335 12.82 -12.06 29.41
C PHE A 335 11.93 -12.17 28.15
N PRO A 336 11.39 -13.35 27.77
CA PRO A 336 10.49 -13.47 26.62
C PRO A 336 9.20 -12.65 26.78
N ILE A 337 8.71 -12.46 28.01
CA ILE A 337 7.56 -11.59 28.30
C ILE A 337 7.91 -10.13 28.07
N GLN A 338 9.06 -9.66 28.57
CA GLN A 338 9.54 -8.31 28.29
C GLN A 338 9.74 -8.07 26.79
N GLN A 339 10.29 -9.06 26.08
CA GLN A 339 10.42 -8.99 24.62
C GLN A 339 9.06 -9.05 23.91
N TYR A 340 8.03 -9.67 24.50
CA TYR A 340 6.66 -9.56 24.01
C TYR A 340 6.12 -8.16 24.11
N ILE A 341 6.20 -7.59 25.30
CA ILE A 341 5.74 -6.24 25.58
C ILE A 341 6.45 -5.28 24.63
N LYS A 342 7.78 -5.35 24.54
CA LYS A 342 8.57 -4.49 23.65
C LYS A 342 8.18 -4.62 22.17
N ASP A 343 8.16 -5.84 21.61
CA ASP A 343 7.78 -6.04 20.20
C ASP A 343 6.33 -5.55 19.95
N SER A 344 5.45 -5.71 20.93
CA SER A 344 4.06 -5.23 20.84
C SER A 344 3.99 -3.71 20.85
N GLU A 345 4.71 -3.05 21.75
CA GLU A 345 4.80 -1.59 21.85
C GLU A 345 5.35 -0.98 20.56
N GLU A 346 6.40 -1.57 19.98
CA GLU A 346 6.95 -1.17 18.67
C GLU A 346 5.92 -1.36 17.54
N ALA A 347 5.16 -2.45 17.55
CA ALA A 347 4.11 -2.67 16.55
C ALA A 347 2.92 -1.69 16.72
N TYR A 348 2.59 -1.32 17.96
CA TYR A 348 1.57 -0.31 18.26
C TYR A 348 2.02 1.08 17.84
N SER A 349 3.26 1.48 18.14
CA SER A 349 3.80 2.79 17.74
C SER A 349 3.82 2.94 16.22
N LEU A 350 4.24 1.92 15.47
CA LEU A 350 4.20 1.93 14.01
C LEU A 350 2.78 2.09 13.45
N LYS A 351 1.78 1.46 14.08
CA LYS A 351 0.37 1.62 13.70
C LYS A 351 -0.13 3.03 14.00
N GLU A 352 0.25 3.58 15.15
CA GLU A 352 -0.10 4.94 15.56
C GLU A 352 0.50 5.96 14.60
N ASP A 353 1.78 5.83 14.25
CA ASP A 353 2.45 6.70 13.28
C ASP A 353 1.78 6.61 11.90
N ARG A 354 1.47 5.39 11.43
CA ARG A 354 0.71 5.21 10.19
C ARG A 354 -0.65 5.92 10.23
N LEU A 355 -1.36 5.84 11.35
CA LEU A 355 -2.64 6.52 11.53
C LEU A 355 -2.47 8.05 11.50
N LYS A 356 -1.43 8.59 12.15
CA LYS A 356 -1.08 10.02 12.09
C LYS A 356 -0.81 10.47 10.66
N TYR A 357 -0.05 9.71 9.88
CA TYR A 357 0.20 10.03 8.46
C TYR A 357 -1.08 9.98 7.61
N LEU A 358 -1.96 9.02 7.84
CA LEU A 358 -3.25 8.94 7.15
C LEU A 358 -4.16 10.13 7.49
N ILE A 359 -4.25 10.49 8.77
CA ILE A 359 -4.99 11.68 9.21
C ILE A 359 -4.42 12.93 8.55
N GLY A 360 -3.09 13.09 8.55
CA GLY A 360 -2.40 14.20 7.87
C GLY A 360 -2.69 14.27 6.37
N LEU A 361 -2.76 13.13 5.69
CA LEU A 361 -3.09 13.09 4.26
C LEU A 361 -4.55 13.48 4.00
N VAL A 362 -5.48 13.02 4.84
CA VAL A 362 -6.90 13.39 4.75
C VAL A 362 -7.11 14.88 5.01
N THR A 363 -6.42 15.46 6.00
CA THR A 363 -6.52 16.91 6.27
C THR A 363 -5.95 17.75 5.13
N ILE A 364 -4.85 17.32 4.48
CA ILE A 364 -4.32 17.99 3.28
C ILE A 364 -5.34 17.93 2.12
N ILE A 365 -5.95 16.76 1.86
CA ILE A 365 -6.96 16.64 0.82
C ILE A 365 -8.17 17.54 1.11
N PHE A 366 -8.64 17.54 2.36
CA PHE A 366 -9.79 18.35 2.78
C PHE A 366 -9.51 19.86 2.65
N THR A 367 -8.31 20.30 3.04
CA THR A 367 -7.89 21.71 2.88
C THR A 367 -7.78 22.12 1.41
N LEU A 368 -7.25 21.24 0.54
CA LEU A 368 -7.22 21.49 -0.91
C LEU A 368 -8.63 21.58 -1.52
N LEU A 369 -9.55 20.71 -1.09
CA LEU A 369 -10.95 20.75 -1.52
C LEU A 369 -11.66 22.03 -1.05
N LEU A 370 -11.41 22.47 0.19
CA LEU A 370 -11.92 23.74 0.70
C LEU A 370 -11.38 24.93 -0.10
N LEU A 371 -10.07 24.96 -0.38
CA LEU A 371 -9.47 26.03 -1.19
C LEU A 371 -10.03 26.05 -2.63
N ALA A 372 -10.21 24.87 -3.24
CA ALA A 372 -10.84 24.75 -4.55
C ALA A 372 -12.30 25.22 -4.53
N PHE A 373 -13.05 24.89 -3.47
CA PHE A 373 -14.42 25.35 -3.27
C PHE A 373 -14.51 26.87 -3.13
N ILE A 374 -13.65 27.47 -2.29
CA ILE A 374 -13.57 28.93 -2.11
C ILE A 374 -13.20 29.61 -3.42
N LYS A 375 -12.19 29.11 -4.15
CA LYS A 375 -11.79 29.65 -5.46
C LYS A 375 -12.91 29.54 -6.48
N ARG A 376 -13.62 28.41 -6.53
CA ARG A 376 -14.78 28.21 -7.42
C ARG A 376 -15.90 29.20 -7.10
N ASN A 377 -16.16 29.47 -5.82
CA ASN A 377 -17.21 30.39 -5.42
C ASN A 377 -16.85 31.86 -5.75
N LYS A 378 -15.60 32.27 -5.50
CA LYS A 378 -15.10 33.59 -5.91
C LYS A 378 -15.16 33.79 -7.43
N ASN A 379 -14.79 32.78 -8.21
CA ASN A 379 -14.88 32.85 -9.67
C ASN A 379 -16.34 33.00 -10.14
N LYS A 380 -17.29 32.29 -9.50
CA LYS A 380 -18.72 32.46 -9.79
C LYS A 380 -19.20 33.87 -9.48
N GLU A 381 -18.80 34.42 -8.34
CA GLU A 381 -19.14 35.79 -7.95
C GLU A 381 -18.59 36.82 -8.94
N THR A 382 -17.34 36.65 -9.38
CA THR A 382 -16.73 37.54 -10.39
C THR A 382 -17.45 37.45 -11.74
N LEU A 383 -17.77 36.23 -12.21
CA LEU A 383 -18.55 36.03 -13.42
C LEU A 383 -19.93 36.69 -13.33
N PHE A 384 -20.61 36.54 -12.19
CA PHE A 384 -21.91 37.16 -11.96
C PHE A 384 -21.82 38.69 -11.99
N LYS A 385 -20.80 39.27 -11.35
CA LYS A 385 -20.57 40.72 -11.35
C LYS A 385 -20.33 41.26 -12.77
N ASN A 386 -19.45 40.62 -13.54
CA ASN A 386 -19.19 41.02 -14.92
C ASN A 386 -20.45 40.93 -15.80
N THR A 387 -21.30 39.92 -15.57
CA THR A 387 -22.57 39.77 -16.30
C THR A 387 -23.56 40.89 -15.97
N ILE A 388 -23.56 41.38 -14.73
CA ILE A 388 -24.38 42.55 -14.33
C ILE A 388 -23.84 43.81 -15.00
N GLU A 389 -22.53 44.03 -14.94
CA GLU A 389 -21.89 45.19 -15.58
C GLU A 389 -22.17 45.25 -17.09
N GLU A 390 -22.05 44.13 -17.81
CA GLU A 390 -22.40 44.04 -19.24
C GLU A 390 -23.88 44.34 -19.51
N LYS A 391 -24.80 43.88 -18.63
CA LYS A 391 -26.23 44.19 -18.76
C LYS A 391 -26.54 45.65 -18.51
N ASP A 392 -25.88 46.27 -17.52
CA ASP A 392 -26.06 47.68 -17.20
C ASP A 392 -25.56 48.58 -18.34
N GLU A 393 -24.45 48.21 -19.00
CA GLU A 393 -23.97 48.89 -20.22
C GLU A 393 -25.01 48.81 -21.36
N VAL A 394 -25.57 47.63 -21.62
CA VAL A 394 -26.61 47.45 -22.66
C VAL A 394 -27.89 48.23 -22.32
N ILE A 395 -28.28 48.30 -21.05
CA ILE A 395 -29.44 49.09 -20.63
C ILE A 395 -29.18 50.58 -20.88
N MET A 396 -27.99 51.08 -20.54
CA MET A 396 -27.61 52.47 -20.75
C MET A 396 -27.63 52.85 -22.24
N GLU A 397 -27.12 51.99 -23.12
CA GLU A 397 -27.15 52.20 -24.58
C GLU A 397 -28.59 52.31 -25.10
N ARG A 398 -29.48 51.41 -24.67
CA ARG A 398 -30.90 51.44 -25.04
C ARG A 398 -31.63 52.67 -24.52
N GLU A 399 -31.30 53.15 -23.34
CA GLU A 399 -31.85 54.39 -22.79
C GLU A 399 -31.46 55.61 -23.64
N ILE A 400 -30.21 55.66 -24.11
CA ILE A 400 -29.71 56.71 -25.01
C ILE A 400 -30.45 56.65 -26.35
N GLU A 401 -30.56 55.48 -26.97
CA GLU A 401 -31.30 55.31 -28.23
C GLU A 401 -32.78 55.72 -28.09
N THR A 402 -33.43 55.30 -27.00
CA THR A 402 -34.82 55.64 -26.72
C THR A 402 -35.01 57.15 -26.57
N ARG A 403 -34.05 57.84 -25.94
CA ARG A 403 -34.08 59.31 -25.82
C ARG A 403 -33.93 59.99 -27.18
N GLN A 404 -32.98 59.55 -28.00
CA GLN A 404 -32.78 60.10 -29.35
C GLN A 404 -33.99 59.92 -30.27
N LEU A 405 -34.68 58.77 -30.18
CA LEU A 405 -35.91 58.53 -30.93
C LEU A 405 -37.04 59.47 -30.48
N LYS A 406 -37.18 59.69 -29.17
CA LYS A 406 -38.18 60.64 -28.63
C LYS A 406 -37.93 62.08 -29.12
N ASP A 407 -36.68 62.50 -29.18
CA ASP A 407 -36.32 63.85 -29.66
C ASP A 407 -36.63 64.02 -31.15
N LYS A 408 -36.28 63.03 -32.00
CA LYS A 408 -36.61 63.06 -33.45
C LYS A 408 -38.11 63.12 -33.72
N VAL A 409 -38.93 62.42 -32.93
CA VAL A 409 -40.40 62.46 -33.05
C VAL A 409 -40.94 63.84 -32.69
N LYS A 410 -40.34 64.50 -31.67
CA LYS A 410 -40.74 65.84 -31.25
C LYS A 410 -40.45 66.89 -32.32
N ASP A 411 -39.28 66.83 -32.96
CA ASP A 411 -38.88 67.77 -34.03
C ASP A 411 -39.83 67.73 -35.24
N GLY A 412 -40.20 66.52 -35.69
CA GLY A 412 -41.13 66.35 -36.80
C GLY A 412 -42.54 66.90 -36.51
N PHE A 413 -43.01 66.78 -35.27
CA PHE A 413 -44.29 67.36 -34.84
C PHE A 413 -44.25 68.89 -34.84
N GLU A 414 -43.20 69.50 -34.26
CA GLU A 414 -43.07 70.96 -34.18
C GLU A 414 -42.99 71.60 -35.57
N GLU A 415 -42.28 70.97 -36.51
CA GLU A 415 -42.18 71.40 -37.89
C GLU A 415 -43.55 71.40 -38.60
N VAL A 416 -44.32 70.31 -38.47
CA VAL A 416 -45.66 70.20 -39.06
C VAL A 416 -46.61 71.26 -38.49
N VAL A 417 -46.58 71.48 -37.17
CA VAL A 417 -47.37 72.53 -36.50
C VAL A 417 -46.98 73.91 -37.00
N TYR A 418 -45.68 74.19 -37.17
CA TYR A 418 -45.19 75.47 -37.70
C TYR A 418 -45.69 75.73 -39.12
N LEU A 419 -45.55 74.74 -40.02
CA LEU A 419 -46.03 74.83 -41.41
C LEU A 419 -47.53 75.08 -41.48
N ALA A 420 -48.31 74.43 -40.59
CA ALA A 420 -49.75 74.63 -40.48
C ALA A 420 -50.12 76.08 -40.12
N LYS A 421 -49.46 76.63 -39.10
CA LYS A 421 -49.68 78.01 -38.61
C LYS A 421 -49.39 79.06 -39.68
N LYS A 422 -48.40 78.80 -40.54
CA LYS A 422 -48.02 79.69 -41.64
C LYS A 422 -48.83 79.48 -42.92
N ASN A 423 -49.77 78.53 -42.93
CA ASN A 423 -50.53 78.12 -44.12
C ASN A 423 -49.63 77.81 -45.32
N ASN A 424 -48.46 77.22 -45.05
CA ASN A 424 -47.46 76.91 -46.07
C ASN A 424 -48.01 75.83 -47.03
N PRO A 425 -47.84 75.94 -48.36
CA PRO A 425 -48.19 74.90 -49.32
C PRO A 425 -47.63 73.50 -48.99
N GLU A 426 -46.44 73.42 -48.39
CA GLU A 426 -45.75 72.16 -48.05
C GLU A 426 -46.32 71.46 -46.82
N PHE A 427 -47.17 72.15 -46.04
CA PHE A 427 -47.76 71.61 -44.81
C PHE A 427 -48.36 70.23 -45.01
N LEU A 428 -49.13 70.03 -46.09
CA LEU A 428 -49.86 68.79 -46.32
C LEU A 428 -48.91 67.63 -46.61
N THR A 429 -47.88 67.86 -47.41
CA THR A 429 -46.85 66.87 -47.73
C THR A 429 -46.12 66.44 -46.46
N ARG A 430 -45.64 67.41 -45.67
CA ARG A 430 -44.91 67.12 -44.42
C ARG A 430 -45.79 66.44 -43.37
N PHE A 431 -47.06 66.82 -43.29
CA PHE A 431 -48.02 66.16 -42.41
C PHE A 431 -48.21 64.69 -42.77
N ILE A 432 -48.30 64.34 -44.06
CA ILE A 432 -48.43 62.94 -44.51
C ILE A 432 -47.17 62.12 -44.16
N GLU A 433 -45.98 62.72 -44.26
CA GLU A 433 -44.72 62.06 -43.87
C GLU A 433 -44.64 61.77 -42.36
N VAL A 434 -45.12 62.70 -41.54
CA VAL A 434 -45.10 62.56 -40.06
C VAL A 434 -46.26 61.70 -39.55
N TYR A 435 -47.39 61.69 -40.26
CA TYR A 435 -48.60 60.93 -39.90
C TYR A 435 -49.07 60.00 -41.03
N PRO A 436 -48.24 59.04 -41.48
CA PRO A 436 -48.59 58.16 -42.60
C PRO A 436 -49.79 57.26 -42.28
N ASP A 437 -49.89 56.77 -41.04
CA ASP A 437 -50.97 55.88 -40.61
C ASP A 437 -52.32 56.59 -40.64
N PHE A 438 -52.38 57.85 -40.18
CA PHE A 438 -53.59 58.67 -40.22
C PHE A 438 -54.05 58.91 -41.67
N TYR A 439 -53.12 59.23 -42.57
CA TYR A 439 -53.44 59.44 -43.98
C TYR A 439 -54.02 58.17 -44.61
N GLN A 440 -53.41 57.00 -44.35
CA GLN A 440 -53.90 55.72 -44.82
C GLN A 440 -55.27 55.35 -44.23
N ALA A 441 -55.50 55.61 -42.94
CA ALA A 441 -56.78 55.38 -42.28
C ALA A 441 -57.89 56.27 -42.88
N LEU A 442 -57.59 57.55 -43.12
CA LEU A 442 -58.55 58.50 -43.70
C LEU A 442 -58.92 58.14 -45.15
N LEU A 443 -57.96 57.73 -45.97
CA LEU A 443 -58.21 57.29 -47.36
C LEU A 443 -59.12 56.05 -47.44
N LYS A 444 -59.06 55.14 -46.46
CA LYS A 444 -59.97 53.98 -46.41
C LYS A 444 -61.43 54.39 -46.21
N ILE A 445 -61.66 55.47 -45.47
CA ILE A 445 -63.01 55.94 -45.11
C ILE A 445 -63.56 56.92 -46.15
N TYR A 446 -62.70 57.76 -46.73
CA TYR A 446 -63.07 58.73 -47.75
C TYR A 446 -62.09 58.70 -48.93
N PRO A 447 -62.24 57.73 -49.87
CA PRO A 447 -61.30 57.53 -50.97
C PRO A 447 -61.19 58.72 -51.95
N ASP A 448 -62.30 59.41 -52.22
CA ASP A 448 -62.35 60.57 -53.13
C ASP A 448 -62.06 61.91 -52.40
N ILE A 449 -61.22 61.88 -51.37
CA ILE A 449 -60.87 63.09 -50.61
C ILE A 449 -60.01 64.04 -51.45
N ASN A 450 -60.45 65.29 -51.55
CA ASN A 450 -59.65 66.32 -52.21
C ASN A 450 -58.60 66.92 -51.26
N SER A 451 -57.55 67.51 -51.83
CA SER A 451 -56.43 68.10 -51.09
C SER A 451 -56.87 69.13 -50.03
N GLU A 452 -57.85 69.99 -50.36
CA GLU A 452 -58.39 70.98 -49.42
C GLU A 452 -59.11 70.35 -48.22
N THR A 453 -59.81 69.24 -48.42
CA THR A 453 -60.50 68.51 -47.35
C THR A 453 -59.49 67.74 -46.50
N LEU A 454 -58.46 67.14 -47.12
CA LEU A 454 -57.37 66.48 -46.40
C LEU A 454 -56.58 67.47 -45.54
N LYS A 455 -56.25 68.64 -46.09
CA LYS A 455 -55.61 69.74 -45.36
C LYS A 455 -56.45 70.16 -44.16
N PHE A 456 -57.77 70.23 -44.32
CA PHE A 456 -58.68 70.55 -43.23
C PHE A 456 -58.73 69.43 -42.16
N CYS A 457 -58.72 68.15 -42.55
CA CYS A 457 -58.61 67.02 -41.61
C CYS A 457 -57.27 67.04 -40.86
N ALA A 458 -56.17 67.35 -41.54
CA ALA A 458 -54.85 67.47 -40.94
C ALA A 458 -54.82 68.56 -39.86
N LEU A 459 -55.42 69.72 -40.13
CA LEU A 459 -55.53 70.80 -39.14
C LEU A 459 -56.36 70.38 -37.91
N LEU A 460 -57.41 69.57 -38.10
CA LEU A 460 -58.19 69.03 -36.99
C LEU A 460 -57.42 67.93 -36.23
N LYS A 461 -56.61 67.09 -36.90
CA LYS A 461 -55.77 66.06 -36.28
C LYS A 461 -54.69 66.67 -35.39
N LEU A 462 -54.17 67.83 -35.78
CA LEU A 462 -53.25 68.65 -34.97
C LEU A 462 -53.97 69.44 -33.85
N ASN A 463 -55.28 69.25 -33.71
CA ASN A 463 -56.13 69.85 -32.69
C ASN A 463 -56.17 71.40 -32.72
N PHE A 464 -56.02 72.01 -33.89
CA PHE A 464 -56.21 73.46 -34.03
C PHE A 464 -57.68 73.83 -33.86
N SER A 465 -57.94 74.87 -33.06
CA SER A 465 -59.32 75.31 -32.80
C SER A 465 -59.94 75.98 -34.03
N THR A 466 -61.27 76.17 -34.02
CA THR A 466 -61.96 76.91 -35.09
C THR A 466 -61.40 78.33 -35.26
N LYS A 467 -60.91 78.94 -34.16
CA LYS A 467 -60.26 80.26 -34.17
C LYS A 467 -58.89 80.19 -34.85
N ASP A 468 -58.07 79.20 -34.50
CA ASP A 468 -56.73 79.00 -35.07
C ASP A 468 -56.81 78.71 -36.57
N ILE A 469 -57.70 77.81 -36.99
CA ILE A 469 -57.87 77.49 -38.42
C ILE A 469 -58.35 78.70 -39.19
N SER A 470 -59.24 79.51 -38.61
CA SER A 470 -59.72 80.76 -39.21
C SER A 470 -58.57 81.75 -39.42
N GLU A 471 -57.71 81.91 -38.41
CA GLU A 471 -56.55 82.78 -38.45
C GLU A 471 -55.51 82.31 -39.48
N TYR A 472 -55.16 81.03 -39.47
CA TYR A 472 -54.12 80.48 -40.34
C TYR A 472 -54.56 80.45 -41.81
N THR A 473 -55.82 80.07 -42.07
CA THR A 473 -56.32 79.92 -43.44
C THR A 473 -56.96 81.21 -44.01
N PHE A 474 -56.95 82.31 -43.25
CA PHE A 474 -57.52 83.61 -43.63
C PHE A 474 -58.99 83.54 -44.07
N VAL A 475 -59.78 82.68 -43.43
CA VAL A 475 -61.23 82.56 -43.65
C VAL A 475 -61.99 82.92 -42.38
N THR A 476 -63.25 83.35 -42.50
CA THR A 476 -64.03 83.70 -41.30
C THR A 476 -64.30 82.46 -40.42
N PRO A 477 -64.41 82.61 -39.08
CA PRO A 477 -64.72 81.48 -38.20
C PRO A 477 -66.02 80.76 -38.58
N ARG A 478 -66.99 81.52 -39.13
CA ARG A 478 -68.24 80.96 -39.65
C ARG A 478 -68.00 80.04 -40.84
N ALA A 479 -67.09 80.38 -41.75
CA ALA A 479 -66.71 79.53 -42.88
C ALA A 479 -66.04 78.23 -42.41
N VAL A 480 -65.16 78.30 -41.40
CA VAL A 480 -64.56 77.10 -40.76
C VAL A 480 -65.63 76.20 -40.16
N GLN A 481 -66.60 76.76 -39.44
CA GLN A 481 -67.69 75.98 -38.85
C GLN A 481 -68.59 75.33 -39.91
N ILE A 482 -68.87 76.03 -41.01
CA ILE A 482 -69.61 75.45 -42.15
C ILE A 482 -68.80 74.31 -42.78
N ARG A 483 -67.50 74.49 -43.02
CA ARG A 483 -66.61 73.41 -43.53
C ARG A 483 -66.59 72.21 -42.58
N LYS A 484 -66.50 72.44 -41.27
CA LYS A 484 -66.58 71.41 -40.21
C LYS A 484 -67.89 70.62 -40.28
N ASN A 485 -69.02 71.30 -40.42
CA ASN A 485 -70.33 70.65 -40.55
C ASN A 485 -70.45 69.86 -41.86
N ARG A 486 -69.88 70.36 -42.97
CA ARG A 486 -69.83 69.63 -44.25
C ARG A 486 -68.97 68.38 -44.15
N LEU A 487 -67.80 68.49 -43.52
CA LEU A 487 -66.91 67.35 -43.27
C LEU A 487 -67.59 66.30 -42.42
N ARG A 488 -68.28 66.72 -41.34
CA ARG A 488 -69.03 65.83 -40.46
C ARG A 488 -70.07 65.00 -41.20
N LYS A 489 -70.81 65.63 -42.13
CA LYS A 489 -71.78 64.93 -43.00
C LYS A 489 -71.11 63.98 -43.99
N LYS A 490 -69.99 64.38 -44.60
CA LYS A 490 -69.24 63.55 -45.55
C LYS A 490 -68.64 62.30 -44.91
N LEU A 491 -68.15 62.42 -43.68
CA LEU A 491 -67.54 61.32 -42.93
C LEU A 491 -68.55 60.55 -42.05
N ASN A 492 -69.85 60.86 -42.18
CA ASN A 492 -70.93 60.23 -41.42
C ASN A 492 -70.74 60.24 -39.89
N ILE A 493 -70.19 61.32 -39.35
CA ILE A 493 -69.92 61.47 -37.91
C ILE A 493 -71.21 61.89 -37.20
N SER A 494 -71.65 61.10 -36.20
CA SER A 494 -72.87 61.33 -35.40
C SER A 494 -72.88 62.73 -34.78
N SER A 495 -74.04 63.36 -34.57
CA SER A 495 -74.18 64.70 -33.94
C SER A 495 -73.71 64.76 -32.48
N GLU A 496 -73.61 63.63 -31.81
CA GLU A 496 -73.18 63.54 -30.40
C GLU A 496 -71.65 63.45 -30.25
N GLU A 497 -70.94 63.08 -31.31
CA GLU A 497 -69.51 62.80 -31.25
C GLU A 497 -68.62 64.05 -31.49
N ASN A 498 -67.57 64.25 -30.69
CA ASN A 498 -66.65 65.35 -30.94
C ASN A 498 -65.74 65.03 -32.13
N ILE A 499 -65.82 65.82 -33.21
CA ILE A 499 -65.03 65.59 -34.43
C ILE A 499 -63.52 65.62 -34.20
N TYR A 500 -63.01 66.34 -33.19
CA TYR A 500 -61.58 66.30 -32.85
C TYR A 500 -61.19 64.94 -32.25
N VAL A 501 -62.04 64.38 -31.38
CA VAL A 501 -61.81 63.06 -30.78
C VAL A 501 -61.88 61.99 -31.86
N TRP A 502 -62.91 62.02 -32.70
CA TRP A 502 -63.05 61.07 -33.81
C TRP A 502 -61.83 61.12 -34.76
N ILE A 503 -61.39 62.32 -35.16
CA ILE A 503 -60.21 62.49 -36.02
C ILE A 503 -58.92 62.04 -35.30
N SER A 504 -58.81 62.23 -33.99
CA SER A 504 -57.62 61.81 -33.24
C SER A 504 -57.46 60.30 -33.15
N GLN A 505 -58.54 59.53 -33.31
CA GLN A 505 -58.58 58.07 -33.23
C GLN A 505 -58.34 57.36 -34.57
N LEU A 506 -58.43 58.09 -35.69
CA LEU A 506 -57.89 57.66 -36.99
C LEU A 506 -56.37 57.63 -36.95
#